data_AF-A0A8C3X0N3-F1
#
_entry.id   AF-A0A8C3X0N3-F1
#
_cell.length_a   1.000
_cell.length_b   1.000
_cell.length_c   1.000
_cell.angle_alpha   90.00
_cell.angle_beta   90.00
_cell.angle_gamma   90.00
#
_symmetry.space_group_name_H-M   'P 1'
#
loop_
_entity.id
_entity.type
_entity.pdbx_description
1 polymer ?
#
loop_
_entity_poly.entity_id
_entity_poly.type
_entity_poly.pdbx_seq_one_letter_code
_entity_poly.pdbx_strand_id
1 'polypeptide(L)'
;CLQNNKIRSVSVYAFRGLYSLTKLYLSHNRITFLKPGVFEDLHRLEWLIIEDNHLNRISPLTFYGLNSLILLVLMNNVLTRLPDKPLCQHMPRLHWLVMRKNKINHLNENTFAPLQKLDELDLGSNKIENLSPHVFKDLKELSQLNLSYNPIQKIQANQFDYLVKLKSLSLEGIEISNIQQRMFRPLMNLSHIYFKKFQYCGYAPHVRSCKPNTDGISSLENLLASIIQRVFVWVVSAVTCFGNIFVICMRPYIRSENKLHAMSIISLCCADCLMGIYLFVIGAFDLKFRSEYNKHAQLWMESIHCQLLGCLAILSTEVSVLLLTFLTLEKYICIVYPFRCSRPGKCRTITVLVLIWIVGLIVAFIPLCNKELFKNYYGTNGVCFPLHSEDTESIGAQIYSVAIFLGINLAAFIIIVFSYGSMFYSVHQSAVTATEVRNQVRKEMILAKRFFFIVFTDALCWIPIFVLKFLSLLQVEIPGTITSWVVIFILPINSALNPVLYTLTTRPFKEMIHQFWYNYRQRRSTDSKGSQKAYAPSFIWVEMWPLQETPANLMKPALFKDPCELSLISQSTRLNSYS
;
A
#
# COMPACT_ATOMS: atom_id res chain seq x y z
N CYS A 1 -21.22 -0.50 -48.90
CA CYS A 1 -21.08 -0.38 -47.44
C CYS A 1 -22.40 -0.83 -46.80
N LEU A 2 -22.39 -1.84 -45.92
CA LEU A 2 -23.60 -2.42 -45.30
C LEU A 2 -23.58 -2.31 -43.76
N GLN A 3 -22.79 -1.39 -43.23
CA GLN A 3 -22.61 -1.17 -41.80
C GLN A 3 -23.82 -0.48 -41.14
N ASN A 4 -23.93 -0.58 -39.81
CA ASN A 4 -24.94 0.12 -38.99
C ASN A 4 -26.39 -0.21 -39.39
N ASN A 5 -26.66 -1.47 -39.69
CA ASN A 5 -28.00 -1.95 -40.03
C ASN A 5 -28.49 -2.96 -38.98
N LYS A 6 -29.62 -3.61 -39.27
CA LYS A 6 -30.19 -4.67 -38.42
C LYS A 6 -30.09 -6.05 -39.09
N ILE A 7 -29.08 -6.25 -39.95
CA ILE A 7 -28.92 -7.46 -40.75
C ILE A 7 -28.66 -8.64 -39.80
N ARG A 8 -29.55 -9.64 -39.83
CA ARG A 8 -29.43 -10.87 -39.02
C ARG A 8 -28.81 -12.03 -39.80
N SER A 9 -29.08 -12.09 -41.10
CA SER A 9 -28.61 -13.15 -41.99
C SER A 9 -28.21 -12.56 -43.33
N VAL A 10 -27.15 -13.13 -43.90
CA VAL A 10 -26.69 -12.82 -45.26
C VAL A 10 -26.98 -14.05 -46.11
N SER A 11 -27.72 -13.86 -47.21
CA SER A 11 -27.98 -14.94 -48.17
C SER A 11 -26.67 -15.41 -48.79
N VAL A 12 -26.55 -16.70 -49.10
CA VAL A 12 -25.34 -17.27 -49.73
C VAL A 12 -25.05 -16.63 -51.09
N TYR A 13 -26.09 -16.14 -51.78
CA TYR A 13 -25.98 -15.47 -53.07
C TYR A 13 -25.91 -13.94 -52.97
N ALA A 14 -25.86 -13.37 -51.77
CA ALA A 14 -25.97 -11.92 -51.57
C ALA A 14 -24.86 -11.11 -52.28
N PHE A 15 -23.69 -11.71 -52.49
CA PHE A 15 -22.54 -11.08 -53.12
C PHE A 15 -22.12 -11.75 -54.44
N ARG A 16 -22.98 -12.61 -55.00
CA ARG A 16 -22.70 -13.33 -56.24
C ARG A 16 -22.53 -12.33 -57.41
N GLY A 17 -21.54 -12.56 -58.26
CA GLY A 17 -21.24 -11.72 -59.42
C GLY A 17 -20.45 -10.43 -59.13
N LEU A 18 -20.12 -10.13 -57.86
CA LEU A 18 -19.40 -8.91 -57.48
C LEU A 18 -17.86 -9.04 -57.64
N TYR A 19 -17.40 -9.50 -58.81
CA TYR A 19 -16.00 -9.86 -59.09
C TYR A 19 -14.99 -8.70 -58.93
N SER A 20 -15.47 -7.45 -58.99
CA SER A 20 -14.63 -6.25 -58.88
C SER A 20 -14.63 -5.60 -57.49
N LEU A 21 -15.37 -6.16 -56.52
CA LEU A 21 -15.47 -5.58 -55.18
C LEU A 21 -14.14 -5.74 -54.42
N THR A 22 -13.60 -4.63 -53.92
CA THR A 22 -12.32 -4.61 -53.19
C THR A 22 -12.49 -4.43 -51.68
N LYS A 23 -13.58 -3.81 -51.22
CA LYS A 23 -13.83 -3.55 -49.79
C LYS A 23 -15.28 -3.87 -49.41
N LEU A 24 -15.46 -4.63 -48.34
CA LEU A 24 -16.77 -5.00 -47.81
C LEU A 24 -16.83 -4.74 -46.30
N TYR A 25 -17.80 -3.91 -45.92
CA TYR A 25 -18.06 -3.50 -44.55
C TYR A 25 -19.43 -4.03 -44.11
N LEU A 26 -19.44 -4.87 -43.08
CA LEU A 26 -20.62 -5.48 -42.46
C LEU A 26 -20.71 -5.16 -40.95
N SER A 27 -19.94 -4.18 -40.49
CA SER A 27 -19.85 -3.73 -39.09
C SER A 27 -21.19 -3.33 -38.47
N HIS A 28 -21.31 -3.48 -37.15
CA HIS A 28 -22.48 -3.01 -36.38
C HIS A 28 -23.81 -3.54 -36.94
N ASN A 29 -23.91 -4.86 -37.06
CA ASN A 29 -25.11 -5.56 -37.47
C ASN A 29 -25.47 -6.62 -36.40
N ARG A 30 -26.34 -7.57 -36.74
CA ARG A 30 -26.77 -8.65 -35.84
C ARG A 30 -26.52 -10.02 -36.47
N ILE A 31 -25.48 -10.12 -37.30
CA ILE A 31 -25.17 -11.33 -38.06
C ILE A 31 -24.70 -12.40 -37.07
N THR A 32 -25.39 -13.54 -37.06
CA THR A 32 -25.06 -14.65 -36.16
C THR A 32 -24.24 -15.74 -36.84
N PHE A 33 -24.38 -15.88 -38.16
CA PHE A 33 -23.72 -16.91 -38.96
C PHE A 33 -23.55 -16.48 -40.42
N LEU A 34 -22.42 -16.83 -41.02
CA LEU A 34 -22.12 -16.67 -42.44
C LEU A 34 -22.00 -18.04 -43.10
N LYS A 35 -22.88 -18.29 -44.09
CA LYS A 35 -22.92 -19.57 -44.80
C LYS A 35 -21.60 -19.80 -45.56
N PRO A 36 -21.14 -21.07 -45.68
CA PRO A 36 -20.06 -21.43 -46.60
C PRO A 36 -20.27 -20.88 -48.01
N GLY A 37 -19.21 -20.35 -48.64
CA GLY A 37 -19.26 -19.84 -50.01
C GLY A 37 -19.96 -18.48 -50.18
N VAL A 38 -20.39 -17.80 -49.11
CA VAL A 38 -21.06 -16.48 -49.21
C VAL A 38 -20.21 -15.41 -49.91
N PHE A 39 -18.89 -15.60 -49.95
CA PHE A 39 -17.93 -14.70 -50.59
C PHE A 39 -17.25 -15.30 -51.84
N GLU A 40 -17.80 -16.37 -52.41
CA GLU A 40 -17.16 -17.18 -53.47
C GLU A 40 -16.63 -16.35 -54.64
N ASP A 41 -17.45 -15.43 -55.18
CA ASP A 41 -17.10 -14.62 -56.35
C ASP A 41 -16.19 -13.40 -56.03
N LEU A 42 -15.89 -13.14 -54.75
CA LEU A 42 -15.20 -11.93 -54.29
C LEU A 42 -13.66 -12.04 -54.40
N HIS A 43 -13.15 -12.49 -55.55
CA HIS A 43 -11.73 -12.80 -55.76
C HIS A 43 -10.78 -11.61 -55.63
N ARG A 44 -11.27 -10.39 -55.84
CA ARG A 44 -10.51 -9.13 -55.72
C ARG A 44 -10.72 -8.40 -54.39
N LEU A 45 -11.44 -9.02 -53.45
CA LEU A 45 -11.68 -8.39 -52.16
C LEU A 45 -10.39 -8.34 -51.36
N GLU A 46 -10.02 -7.15 -50.92
CA GLU A 46 -8.84 -6.88 -50.11
C GLU A 46 -9.22 -6.70 -48.64
N TRP A 47 -10.32 -6.00 -48.35
CA TRP A 47 -10.73 -5.67 -46.98
C TRP A 47 -12.11 -6.26 -46.67
N LEU A 48 -12.18 -7.08 -45.63
CA LEU A 48 -13.43 -7.63 -45.08
C LEU A 48 -13.52 -7.29 -43.59
N ILE A 49 -14.49 -6.43 -43.25
CA ILE A 49 -14.68 -5.94 -41.89
C ILE A 49 -16.07 -6.35 -41.39
N ILE A 50 -16.09 -7.17 -40.34
CA ILE A 50 -17.29 -7.75 -39.72
C ILE A 50 -17.19 -7.60 -38.20
N GLU A 51 -16.93 -6.38 -37.74
CA GLU A 51 -16.88 -6.05 -36.31
C GLU A 51 -18.28 -5.87 -35.73
N ASP A 52 -18.41 -5.94 -34.41
CA ASP A 52 -19.65 -5.61 -33.68
C ASP A 52 -20.88 -6.36 -34.23
N ASN A 53 -20.77 -7.68 -34.22
CA ASN A 53 -21.83 -8.60 -34.66
C ASN A 53 -21.99 -9.72 -33.62
N HIS A 54 -22.74 -10.78 -33.96
CA HIS A 54 -23.02 -11.89 -33.06
C HIS A 54 -22.52 -13.23 -33.64
N LEU A 55 -21.44 -13.20 -34.42
CA LEU A 55 -20.88 -14.41 -35.01
C LEU A 55 -20.39 -15.34 -33.89
N ASN A 56 -20.96 -16.54 -33.84
CA ASN A 56 -20.61 -17.54 -32.83
C ASN A 56 -19.67 -18.64 -33.35
N ARG A 57 -19.68 -18.86 -34.66
CA ARG A 57 -18.91 -19.90 -35.37
C ARG A 57 -18.56 -19.42 -36.77
N ILE A 58 -17.43 -19.90 -37.27
CA ILE A 58 -17.01 -19.72 -38.66
C ILE A 58 -16.72 -21.11 -39.24
N SER A 59 -17.06 -21.32 -40.51
CA SER A 59 -16.67 -22.53 -41.24
C SER A 59 -15.38 -22.25 -42.04
N PRO A 60 -14.48 -23.23 -42.23
CA PRO A 60 -13.31 -23.07 -43.11
C PRO A 60 -13.70 -22.62 -44.53
N LEU A 61 -14.90 -23.00 -44.99
CA LEU A 61 -15.42 -22.67 -46.32
C LEU A 61 -16.17 -21.32 -46.35
N THR A 62 -16.35 -20.64 -45.21
CA THR A 62 -16.99 -19.30 -45.18
C THR A 62 -16.19 -18.29 -46.00
N PHE A 63 -14.86 -18.38 -45.99
CA PHE A 63 -13.95 -17.47 -46.70
C PHE A 63 -13.47 -18.00 -48.06
N TYR A 64 -14.14 -19.01 -48.60
CA TYR A 64 -13.83 -19.54 -49.93
C TYR A 64 -13.94 -18.43 -51.00
N GLY A 65 -12.95 -18.36 -51.89
CA GLY A 65 -12.90 -17.35 -52.97
C GLY A 65 -12.10 -16.08 -52.66
N LEU A 66 -11.74 -15.82 -51.40
CA LEU A 66 -11.07 -14.59 -50.94
C LEU A 66 -9.55 -14.54 -51.18
N ASN A 67 -9.12 -14.84 -52.41
CA ASN A 67 -7.71 -15.02 -52.79
C ASN A 67 -6.84 -13.76 -52.66
N SER A 68 -7.46 -12.58 -52.71
CA SER A 68 -6.76 -11.28 -52.63
C SER A 68 -6.90 -10.61 -51.26
N LEU A 69 -7.48 -11.28 -50.26
CA LEU A 69 -7.76 -10.65 -48.98
C LEU A 69 -6.47 -10.30 -48.22
N ILE A 70 -6.41 -9.07 -47.76
CA ILE A 70 -5.28 -8.45 -47.06
C ILE A 70 -5.63 -8.22 -45.59
N LEU A 71 -6.86 -7.77 -45.31
CA LEU A 71 -7.35 -7.42 -43.98
C LEU A 71 -8.65 -8.16 -43.66
N LEU A 72 -8.66 -8.88 -42.53
CA LEU A 72 -9.85 -9.51 -41.96
C LEU A 72 -10.06 -9.05 -40.52
N VAL A 73 -11.18 -8.35 -40.28
CA VAL A 73 -11.57 -7.88 -38.95
C VAL A 73 -12.84 -8.60 -38.50
N LEU A 74 -12.74 -9.31 -37.38
CA LEU A 74 -13.80 -10.07 -36.71
C LEU A 74 -13.96 -9.66 -35.23
N MET A 75 -13.50 -8.46 -34.89
CA MET A 75 -13.49 -7.92 -33.53
C MET A 75 -14.91 -7.82 -32.93
N ASN A 76 -15.03 -7.98 -31.61
CA ASN A 76 -16.27 -7.82 -30.87
C ASN A 76 -17.43 -8.68 -31.41
N ASN A 77 -17.17 -9.99 -31.51
CA ASN A 77 -18.16 -11.02 -31.82
C ASN A 77 -18.22 -12.02 -30.65
N VAL A 78 -18.87 -13.16 -30.84
CA VAL A 78 -19.03 -14.20 -29.80
C VAL A 78 -18.41 -15.53 -30.22
N LEU A 79 -17.33 -15.48 -31.01
CA LEU A 79 -16.63 -16.67 -31.50
C LEU A 79 -16.03 -17.45 -30.33
N THR A 80 -16.43 -18.70 -30.17
CA THR A 80 -15.94 -19.56 -29.07
C THR A 80 -14.75 -20.42 -29.48
N ARG A 81 -14.69 -20.83 -30.76
CA ARG A 81 -13.62 -21.67 -31.31
C ARG A 81 -13.34 -21.29 -32.76
N LEU A 82 -12.11 -21.50 -33.17
CA LEU A 82 -11.72 -21.50 -34.58
C LEU A 82 -11.86 -22.92 -35.15
N PRO A 83 -12.03 -23.09 -36.47
CA PRO A 83 -12.17 -24.41 -37.08
C PRO A 83 -10.92 -25.27 -36.93
N ASP A 84 -11.10 -26.60 -36.90
CA ASP A 84 -9.99 -27.55 -36.81
C ASP A 84 -9.14 -27.62 -38.09
N LYS A 85 -9.77 -27.34 -39.22
CA LYS A 85 -9.07 -27.15 -40.49
C LYS A 85 -8.52 -25.73 -40.57
N PRO A 86 -7.38 -25.51 -41.25
CA PRO A 86 -6.76 -24.19 -41.33
C PRO A 86 -7.72 -23.14 -41.88
N LEU A 87 -8.12 -22.18 -41.03
CA LEU A 87 -9.16 -21.18 -41.32
C LEU A 87 -8.86 -20.38 -42.60
N CYS A 88 -7.58 -20.21 -42.90
CA CYS A 88 -7.10 -19.25 -43.89
C CYS A 88 -6.53 -19.90 -45.15
N GLN A 89 -6.84 -21.18 -45.43
CA GLN A 89 -6.37 -21.87 -46.63
C GLN A 89 -6.74 -21.11 -47.93
N HIS A 90 -7.86 -20.37 -47.92
CA HIS A 90 -8.35 -19.59 -49.06
C HIS A 90 -7.96 -18.10 -49.01
N MET A 91 -7.10 -17.68 -48.09
CA MET A 91 -6.65 -16.29 -47.92
C MET A 91 -5.11 -16.20 -47.83
N PRO A 92 -4.36 -16.65 -48.85
CA PRO A 92 -2.89 -16.75 -48.79
C PRO A 92 -2.15 -15.41 -48.74
N ARG A 93 -2.86 -14.29 -48.98
CA ARG A 93 -2.32 -12.92 -48.96
C ARG A 93 -2.70 -12.14 -47.71
N LEU A 94 -3.26 -12.78 -46.69
CA LEU A 94 -3.70 -12.09 -45.49
C LEU A 94 -2.50 -11.54 -44.72
N HIS A 95 -2.53 -10.24 -44.45
CA HIS A 95 -1.50 -9.53 -43.68
C HIS A 95 -1.99 -9.15 -42.29
N TRP A 96 -3.28 -8.82 -42.13
CA TRP A 96 -3.86 -8.40 -40.85
C TRP A 96 -5.05 -9.27 -40.47
N LEU A 97 -4.97 -9.91 -39.30
CA LEU A 97 -6.05 -10.71 -38.71
C LEU A 97 -6.39 -10.22 -37.30
N VAL A 98 -7.57 -9.62 -37.17
CA VAL A 98 -8.04 -9.05 -35.90
C VAL A 98 -9.25 -9.83 -35.38
N MET A 99 -9.07 -10.53 -34.26
CA MET A 99 -10.11 -11.33 -33.59
C MET A 99 -10.27 -10.95 -32.10
N ARG A 100 -9.88 -9.72 -31.75
CA ARG A 100 -9.97 -9.17 -30.39
C ARG A 100 -11.41 -9.17 -29.86
N LYS A 101 -11.58 -9.29 -28.53
CA LYS A 101 -12.89 -9.24 -27.85
C LYS A 101 -13.87 -10.31 -28.38
N ASN A 102 -13.41 -11.55 -28.47
CA ASN A 102 -14.24 -12.72 -28.74
C ASN A 102 -14.24 -13.63 -27.50
N LYS A 103 -14.68 -14.89 -27.65
CA LYS A 103 -14.71 -15.90 -26.58
C LYS A 103 -13.84 -17.10 -26.92
N ILE A 104 -12.80 -16.92 -27.73
CA ILE A 104 -11.95 -18.01 -28.21
C ILE A 104 -11.21 -18.62 -27.02
N ASN A 105 -11.37 -19.91 -26.79
CA ASN A 105 -10.76 -20.60 -25.65
C ASN A 105 -9.66 -21.61 -25.99
N HIS A 106 -9.60 -22.04 -27.26
CA HIS A 106 -8.62 -23.03 -27.72
C HIS A 106 -8.04 -22.63 -29.08
N LEU A 107 -6.72 -22.82 -29.23
CA LEU A 107 -5.99 -22.66 -30.48
C LEU A 107 -5.27 -23.97 -30.82
N ASN A 108 -5.64 -24.55 -31.95
CA ASN A 108 -4.99 -25.76 -32.45
C ASN A 108 -3.62 -25.39 -33.05
N GLU A 109 -2.66 -26.32 -33.00
CA GLU A 109 -1.29 -26.09 -33.50
C GLU A 109 -1.25 -25.59 -34.96
N ASN A 110 -2.12 -26.12 -35.82
CA ASN A 110 -2.12 -25.81 -37.25
C ASN A 110 -3.12 -24.69 -37.64
N THR A 111 -3.68 -23.97 -36.67
CA THR A 111 -4.70 -22.93 -36.91
C THR A 111 -4.20 -21.86 -37.88
N PHE A 112 -2.93 -21.46 -37.73
CA PHE A 112 -2.31 -20.37 -38.46
C PHE A 112 -1.30 -20.83 -39.52
N ALA A 113 -1.16 -22.14 -39.76
CA ALA A 113 -0.14 -22.69 -40.69
C ALA A 113 -0.16 -22.08 -42.12
N PRO A 114 -1.33 -21.74 -42.73
CA PRO A 114 -1.37 -21.11 -44.06
C PRO A 114 -0.96 -19.64 -44.08
N LEU A 115 -0.89 -18.97 -42.93
CA LEU A 115 -0.73 -17.52 -42.80
C LEU A 115 0.74 -17.08 -42.79
N GLN A 116 1.53 -17.57 -43.74
CA GLN A 116 2.98 -17.33 -43.77
C GLN A 116 3.36 -15.86 -44.02
N LYS A 117 2.44 -15.05 -44.57
CA LYS A 117 2.63 -13.62 -44.87
C LYS A 117 1.99 -12.69 -43.84
N LEU A 118 1.44 -13.23 -42.76
CA LEU A 118 0.74 -12.44 -41.75
C LEU A 118 1.73 -11.51 -41.05
N ASP A 119 1.39 -10.22 -41.02
CA ASP A 119 2.16 -9.17 -40.37
C ASP A 119 1.62 -8.90 -38.95
N GLU A 120 0.28 -8.91 -38.78
CA GLU A 120 -0.36 -8.61 -37.50
C GLU A 120 -1.42 -9.65 -37.12
N LEU A 121 -1.34 -10.12 -35.88
CA LEU A 121 -2.31 -11.02 -35.25
C LEU A 121 -2.78 -10.46 -33.92
N ASP A 122 -4.06 -10.06 -33.85
CA ASP A 122 -4.69 -9.62 -32.61
C ASP A 122 -5.70 -10.65 -32.08
N LEU A 123 -5.35 -11.26 -30.95
CA LEU A 123 -6.15 -12.22 -30.18
C LEU A 123 -6.49 -11.69 -28.79
N GLY A 124 -6.33 -10.39 -28.54
CA GLY A 124 -6.52 -9.79 -27.22
C GLY A 124 -7.97 -9.92 -26.71
N SER A 125 -8.13 -9.91 -25.38
CA SER A 125 -9.44 -9.98 -24.72
C SER A 125 -10.29 -11.18 -25.16
N ASN A 126 -9.68 -12.37 -25.24
CA ASN A 126 -10.34 -13.65 -25.49
C ASN A 126 -10.38 -14.50 -24.20
N LYS A 127 -10.59 -15.82 -24.33
CA LYS A 127 -10.63 -16.77 -23.21
C LYS A 127 -9.57 -17.87 -23.36
N ILE A 128 -8.43 -17.56 -23.98
CA ILE A 128 -7.37 -18.53 -24.25
C ILE A 128 -6.66 -18.86 -22.92
N GLU A 129 -6.73 -20.12 -22.50
CA GLU A 129 -6.11 -20.59 -21.26
C GLU A 129 -4.72 -21.19 -21.47
N ASN A 130 -4.53 -21.89 -22.59
CA ASN A 130 -3.30 -22.59 -22.92
C ASN A 130 -2.88 -22.29 -24.36
N LEU A 131 -1.58 -22.09 -24.55
CA LEU A 131 -0.97 -21.99 -25.87
C LEU A 131 -0.31 -23.33 -26.22
N SER A 132 -0.66 -23.86 -27.38
CA SER A 132 0.05 -25.03 -27.92
C SER A 132 1.50 -24.64 -28.25
N PRO A 133 2.49 -25.53 -28.03
CA PRO A 133 3.93 -25.20 -28.17
C PRO A 133 4.32 -24.58 -29.52
N HIS A 134 3.63 -24.98 -30.59
CA HIS A 134 3.99 -24.63 -31.96
C HIS A 134 2.89 -23.85 -32.68
N VAL A 135 1.94 -23.25 -31.96
CA VAL A 135 0.82 -22.51 -32.57
C VAL A 135 1.27 -21.34 -33.46
N PHE A 136 2.46 -20.78 -33.21
CA PHE A 136 3.03 -19.65 -33.96
C PHE A 136 4.20 -20.04 -34.88
N LYS A 137 4.52 -21.33 -35.06
CA LYS A 137 5.76 -21.78 -35.76
C LYS A 137 5.87 -21.28 -37.20
N ASP A 138 4.74 -21.14 -37.89
CA ASP A 138 4.69 -20.81 -39.32
C ASP A 138 4.61 -19.30 -39.59
N LEU A 139 4.41 -18.48 -38.55
CA LEU A 139 4.22 -17.03 -38.63
C LEU A 139 5.56 -16.25 -38.69
N LYS A 140 6.42 -16.59 -39.66
CA LYS A 140 7.79 -16.05 -39.76
C LYS A 140 7.85 -14.56 -40.11
N GLU A 141 6.83 -14.05 -40.79
CA GLU A 141 6.71 -12.63 -41.19
C GLU A 141 6.01 -11.75 -40.15
N LEU A 142 5.55 -12.33 -39.03
CA LEU A 142 4.76 -11.61 -38.04
C LEU A 142 5.58 -10.51 -37.37
N SER A 143 5.08 -9.29 -37.44
CA SER A 143 5.68 -8.11 -36.81
C SER A 143 4.94 -7.70 -35.54
N GLN A 144 3.64 -8.00 -35.43
CA GLN A 144 2.82 -7.63 -34.26
C GLN A 144 1.98 -8.81 -33.76
N LEU A 145 2.11 -9.10 -32.46
CA LEU A 145 1.32 -10.13 -31.77
C LEU A 145 0.68 -9.55 -30.51
N ASN A 146 -0.65 -9.61 -30.45
CA ASN A 146 -1.40 -9.21 -29.27
C ASN A 146 -2.13 -10.41 -28.64
N LEU A 147 -1.72 -10.78 -27.43
CA LEU A 147 -2.34 -11.84 -26.61
C LEU A 147 -2.97 -11.27 -25.33
N SER A 148 -2.98 -9.95 -25.16
CA SER A 148 -3.40 -9.28 -23.93
C SER A 148 -4.77 -9.73 -23.40
N TYR A 149 -4.98 -9.65 -22.09
CA TYR A 149 -6.25 -9.94 -21.43
C TYR A 149 -6.83 -11.32 -21.77
N ASN A 150 -5.96 -12.33 -21.90
CA ASN A 150 -6.35 -13.73 -21.94
C ASN A 150 -5.95 -14.42 -20.63
N PRO A 151 -6.75 -15.38 -20.11
CA PRO A 151 -6.43 -16.11 -18.89
C PRO A 151 -5.35 -17.19 -19.09
N ILE A 152 -4.23 -16.83 -19.74
CA ILE A 152 -3.15 -17.76 -20.07
C ILE A 152 -2.43 -18.17 -18.79
N GLN A 153 -2.41 -19.47 -18.49
CA GLN A 153 -1.84 -19.98 -17.24
C GLN A 153 -0.31 -20.17 -17.33
N LYS A 154 0.18 -20.64 -18.48
CA LYS A 154 1.61 -20.95 -18.69
C LYS A 154 2.04 -20.56 -20.10
N ILE A 155 3.20 -19.92 -20.18
CA ILE A 155 3.90 -19.63 -21.43
C ILE A 155 5.18 -20.46 -21.43
N GLN A 156 5.41 -21.23 -22.48
CA GLN A 156 6.61 -22.05 -22.63
C GLN A 156 7.83 -21.20 -22.97
N ALA A 157 9.02 -21.64 -22.55
CA ALA A 157 10.26 -20.89 -22.76
C ALA A 157 10.62 -20.65 -24.24
N ASN A 158 10.12 -21.51 -25.14
CA ASN A 158 10.34 -21.48 -26.57
C ASN A 158 9.10 -21.04 -27.38
N GLN A 159 8.05 -20.54 -26.71
CA GLN A 159 6.76 -20.22 -27.34
C GLN A 159 6.88 -19.23 -28.51
N PHE A 160 7.87 -18.33 -28.46
CA PHE A 160 8.07 -17.24 -29.42
C PHE A 160 9.31 -17.42 -30.30
N ASP A 161 10.03 -18.55 -30.23
CA ASP A 161 11.34 -18.74 -30.88
C ASP A 161 11.31 -18.55 -32.40
N TYR A 162 10.18 -18.85 -33.04
CA TYR A 162 10.01 -18.76 -34.49
C TYR A 162 9.67 -17.34 -34.99
N LEU A 163 9.32 -16.41 -34.09
CA LEU A 163 8.84 -15.06 -34.41
C LEU A 163 10.00 -14.07 -34.59
N VAL A 164 10.91 -14.36 -35.52
CA VAL A 164 12.18 -13.62 -35.70
C VAL A 164 12.01 -12.17 -36.17
N LYS A 165 10.89 -11.84 -36.83
CA LYS A 165 10.57 -10.48 -37.32
C LYS A 165 9.68 -9.68 -36.38
N LEU A 166 9.35 -10.23 -35.21
CA LEU A 166 8.43 -9.60 -34.27
C LEU A 166 8.99 -8.28 -33.74
N LYS A 167 8.23 -7.21 -33.89
CA LYS A 167 8.53 -5.85 -33.43
C LYS A 167 7.72 -5.45 -32.21
N SER A 168 6.50 -5.96 -32.06
CA SER A 168 5.58 -5.64 -30.96
C SER A 168 4.95 -6.90 -30.39
N LEU A 169 5.03 -7.07 -29.07
CA LEU A 169 4.41 -8.16 -28.33
C LEU A 169 3.60 -7.61 -27.15
N SER A 170 2.29 -7.83 -27.16
CA SER A 170 1.44 -7.48 -26.01
C SER A 170 1.02 -8.71 -25.21
N LEU A 171 1.45 -8.73 -23.95
CA LEU A 171 1.11 -9.68 -22.89
C LEU A 171 0.45 -8.96 -21.70
N GLU A 172 -0.15 -7.79 -21.96
CA GLU A 172 -0.85 -7.00 -20.95
C GLU A 172 -1.99 -7.80 -20.32
N GLY A 173 -2.21 -7.65 -19.02
CA GLY A 173 -3.24 -8.38 -18.28
C GLY A 173 -2.99 -9.88 -18.08
N ILE A 174 -1.85 -10.43 -18.53
CA ILE A 174 -1.44 -11.82 -18.29
C ILE A 174 -0.47 -11.90 -17.12
N GLU A 175 -0.71 -12.82 -16.18
CA GLU A 175 0.21 -13.11 -15.09
C GLU A 175 1.11 -14.29 -15.44
N ILE A 176 2.41 -14.04 -15.57
CA ILE A 176 3.40 -15.02 -16.04
C ILE A 176 4.23 -15.49 -14.83
N SER A 177 3.75 -16.51 -14.12
CA SER A 177 4.42 -17.01 -12.91
C SER A 177 5.81 -17.61 -13.18
N ASN A 178 6.05 -18.13 -14.38
CA ASN A 178 7.30 -18.80 -14.77
C ASN A 178 8.16 -17.96 -15.73
N ILE A 179 8.10 -16.63 -15.64
CA ILE A 179 8.80 -15.74 -16.58
C ILE A 179 10.33 -15.94 -16.55
N GLN A 180 10.95 -16.01 -17.72
CA GLN A 180 12.39 -16.25 -17.89
C GLN A 180 12.97 -15.42 -19.02
N GLN A 181 14.24 -15.01 -18.91
CA GLN A 181 14.92 -14.25 -19.98
C GLN A 181 14.97 -15.01 -21.31
N ARG A 182 15.05 -16.35 -21.26
CA ARG A 182 15.07 -17.21 -22.45
C ARG A 182 13.82 -17.07 -23.32
N MET A 183 12.68 -16.68 -22.75
CA MET A 183 11.42 -16.47 -23.49
C MET A 183 11.51 -15.35 -24.52
N PHE A 184 12.27 -14.30 -24.21
CA PHE A 184 12.33 -13.08 -25.02
C PHE A 184 13.67 -12.91 -25.74
N ARG A 185 14.73 -13.60 -25.30
CA ARG A 185 16.07 -13.52 -25.90
C ARG A 185 16.11 -13.78 -27.42
N PRO A 186 15.34 -14.72 -28.02
CA PRO A 186 15.36 -14.94 -29.47
C PRO A 186 14.74 -13.80 -30.29
N LEU A 187 13.91 -12.95 -29.66
CA LEU A 187 13.18 -11.87 -30.31
C LEU A 187 14.08 -10.64 -30.50
N MET A 188 15.07 -10.76 -31.39
CA MET A 188 16.11 -9.73 -31.60
C MET A 188 15.58 -8.42 -32.19
N ASN A 189 14.48 -8.48 -32.96
CA ASN A 189 13.85 -7.32 -33.59
C ASN A 189 12.77 -6.66 -32.73
N LEU A 190 12.57 -7.16 -31.50
CA LEU A 190 11.49 -6.70 -30.63
C LEU A 190 11.78 -5.29 -30.10
N SER A 191 10.91 -4.36 -30.46
CA SER A 191 11.02 -2.94 -30.10
C SER A 191 10.08 -2.55 -28.97
N HIS A 192 8.90 -3.15 -28.92
CA HIS A 192 7.86 -2.85 -27.95
C HIS A 192 7.36 -4.13 -27.27
N ILE A 193 7.31 -4.12 -25.95
CA ILE A 193 6.70 -5.20 -25.17
C ILE A 193 5.80 -4.62 -24.08
N TYR A 194 4.62 -5.20 -23.92
CA TYR A 194 3.63 -4.79 -22.93
C TYR A 194 3.37 -5.94 -21.98
N PHE A 195 3.50 -5.70 -20.68
CA PHE A 195 3.32 -6.67 -19.61
C PHE A 195 2.23 -6.21 -18.63
N LYS A 196 1.76 -7.15 -17.80
CA LYS A 196 0.90 -6.82 -16.65
C LYS A 196 1.67 -6.09 -15.54
N LYS A 197 2.86 -6.58 -15.18
CA LYS A 197 3.69 -6.04 -14.07
C LYS A 197 4.94 -5.38 -14.60
N PHE A 198 5.35 -4.25 -14.02
CA PHE A 198 6.54 -3.51 -14.47
C PHE A 198 7.85 -4.30 -14.24
N GLN A 199 7.92 -5.15 -13.21
CA GLN A 199 9.08 -6.01 -12.91
C GLN A 199 9.40 -7.02 -14.04
N TYR A 200 8.43 -7.33 -14.91
CA TYR A 200 8.65 -8.24 -16.03
C TYR A 200 9.56 -7.65 -17.12
N CYS A 201 9.70 -6.32 -17.16
CA CYS A 201 10.64 -5.66 -18.06
C CYS A 201 12.10 -6.12 -17.87
N GLY A 202 12.47 -6.57 -16.66
CA GLY A 202 13.83 -7.03 -16.35
C GLY A 202 14.22 -8.32 -17.08
N TYR A 203 13.23 -9.04 -17.61
CA TYR A 203 13.44 -10.26 -18.39
C TYR A 203 13.64 -10.01 -19.89
N ALA A 204 13.43 -8.77 -20.35
CA ALA A 204 13.59 -8.39 -21.76
C ALA A 204 14.44 -7.10 -21.90
N PRO A 205 15.71 -7.10 -21.42
CA PRO A 205 16.53 -5.88 -21.35
C PRO A 205 16.96 -5.33 -22.72
N HIS A 206 16.92 -6.15 -23.78
CA HIS A 206 17.25 -5.72 -25.15
C HIS A 206 16.12 -4.96 -25.83
N VAL A 207 14.92 -4.91 -25.23
CA VAL A 207 13.74 -4.26 -25.82
C VAL A 207 13.77 -2.77 -25.52
N ARG A 208 13.61 -1.95 -26.56
CA ARG A 208 13.70 -0.47 -26.47
C ARG A 208 12.59 0.16 -25.61
N SER A 209 11.36 -0.34 -25.73
CA SER A 209 10.19 0.17 -25.01
C SER A 209 9.45 -0.96 -24.30
N CYS A 210 9.56 -1.01 -22.98
CA CYS A 210 8.79 -1.92 -22.14
C CYS A 210 7.75 -1.17 -21.32
N LYS A 211 6.50 -1.66 -21.32
CA LYS A 211 5.38 -1.10 -20.55
C LYS A 211 4.84 -2.14 -19.57
N PRO A 212 4.39 -1.75 -18.36
CA PRO A 212 4.40 -0.40 -17.80
C PRO A 212 5.79 0.05 -17.32
N ASN A 213 6.05 1.36 -17.35
CA ASN A 213 7.34 1.95 -16.93
C ASN A 213 7.44 2.15 -15.40
N THR A 214 6.31 2.03 -14.69
CA THR A 214 6.16 2.37 -13.27
C THR A 214 4.95 1.63 -12.69
N ASP A 215 5.02 1.27 -11.41
CA ASP A 215 3.90 0.86 -10.55
C ASP A 215 3.29 2.06 -9.78
N GLY A 216 3.71 3.29 -10.13
CA GLY A 216 3.36 4.55 -9.47
C GLY A 216 4.25 4.91 -8.28
N ILE A 217 5.05 3.97 -7.75
CA ILE A 217 6.00 4.20 -6.64
C ILE A 217 7.43 4.17 -7.18
N SER A 218 7.73 3.12 -7.92
CA SER A 218 9.00 2.75 -8.51
C SER A 218 9.05 3.12 -9.99
N SER A 219 10.26 3.33 -10.47
CA SER A 219 10.58 3.47 -11.90
C SER A 219 11.44 2.30 -12.35
N LEU A 220 11.68 2.16 -13.66
CA LEU A 220 12.63 1.15 -14.17
C LEU A 220 14.03 1.29 -13.54
N GLU A 221 14.45 2.53 -13.27
CA GLU A 221 15.79 2.84 -12.79
C GLU A 221 15.89 2.88 -11.26
N ASN A 222 14.85 3.31 -10.56
CA ASN A 222 14.92 3.63 -9.13
C ASN A 222 13.70 3.11 -8.36
N LEU A 223 13.92 2.68 -7.11
CA LEU A 223 12.88 2.19 -6.20
C LEU A 223 11.88 3.29 -5.86
N LEU A 224 12.36 4.51 -5.59
CA LEU A 224 11.51 5.70 -5.47
C LEU A 224 11.64 6.54 -6.73
N ALA A 225 10.58 6.65 -7.53
CA ALA A 225 10.62 7.35 -8.80
C ALA A 225 10.91 8.86 -8.65
N SER A 226 10.35 9.50 -7.61
CA SER A 226 10.47 10.95 -7.41
C SER A 226 11.69 11.33 -6.57
N ILE A 227 12.45 12.32 -7.04
CA ILE A 227 13.54 12.93 -6.26
C ILE A 227 13.03 13.51 -4.94
N ILE A 228 11.80 14.03 -4.93
CA ILE A 228 11.19 14.63 -3.74
C ILE A 228 11.01 13.55 -2.67
N GLN A 229 10.47 12.39 -3.04
CA GLN A 229 10.29 11.26 -2.13
C GLN A 229 11.62 10.78 -1.54
N ARG A 230 12.70 10.72 -2.35
CA ARG A 230 14.02 10.33 -1.86
C ARG A 230 14.56 11.27 -0.79
N VAL A 231 14.45 12.58 -1.01
CA VAL A 231 14.87 13.59 -0.01
C VAL A 231 14.03 13.45 1.26
N PHE A 232 12.70 13.32 1.11
CA PHE A 232 11.80 13.20 2.25
C PHE A 232 12.05 11.96 3.09
N VAL A 233 12.32 10.81 2.48
CA VAL A 233 12.60 9.56 3.22
C VAL A 233 13.74 9.76 4.22
N TRP A 234 14.84 10.39 3.80
CA TRP A 234 15.97 10.67 4.69
C TRP A 234 15.66 11.71 5.77
N VAL A 235 14.96 12.79 5.40
CA VAL A 235 14.60 13.86 6.36
C VAL A 235 13.65 13.32 7.43
N VAL A 236 12.58 12.64 7.02
CA VAL A 236 11.58 12.09 7.93
C VAL A 236 12.17 10.96 8.76
N SER A 237 12.98 10.05 8.18
CA SER A 237 13.63 9.00 8.97
C SER A 237 14.53 9.59 10.06
N ALA A 238 15.32 10.62 9.72
CA ALA A 238 16.20 11.27 10.69
C ALA A 238 15.41 11.97 11.80
N VAL A 239 14.41 12.79 11.44
CA VAL A 239 13.57 13.51 12.42
C VAL A 239 12.82 12.53 13.33
N THR A 240 12.24 11.47 12.78
CA THR A 240 11.52 10.45 13.56
C THR A 240 12.45 9.70 14.49
N CYS A 241 13.61 9.21 14.02
CA CYS A 241 14.56 8.49 14.87
C CYS A 241 15.14 9.39 15.98
N PHE A 242 15.72 10.54 15.60
CA PHE A 242 16.36 11.43 16.59
C PHE A 242 15.34 12.05 17.55
N GLY A 243 14.18 12.47 17.05
CA GLY A 243 13.12 13.06 17.87
C GLY A 243 12.60 12.09 18.93
N ASN A 244 12.31 10.84 18.54
CA ASN A 244 11.81 9.83 19.47
C ASN A 244 12.89 9.33 20.44
N ILE A 245 14.13 9.09 19.97
CA ILE A 245 15.25 8.74 20.85
C ILE A 245 15.51 9.84 21.88
N PHE A 246 15.49 11.10 21.45
CA PHE A 246 15.64 12.24 22.36
C PHE A 246 14.58 12.23 23.46
N VAL A 247 13.31 11.97 23.12
CA VAL A 247 12.23 11.88 24.11
C VAL A 247 12.42 10.69 25.04
N ILE A 248 12.77 9.52 24.52
CA ILE A 248 13.03 8.31 25.32
C ILE A 248 14.14 8.57 26.36
N CYS A 249 15.23 9.23 25.96
CA CYS A 249 16.33 9.56 26.84
C CYS A 249 15.97 10.65 27.85
N MET A 250 15.28 11.71 27.43
CA MET A 250 15.02 12.88 28.29
C MET A 250 13.90 12.66 29.31
N ARG A 251 12.84 11.93 28.94
CA ARG A 251 11.62 11.82 29.74
C ARG A 251 11.83 11.23 31.15
N PRO A 252 12.68 10.20 31.35
CA PRO A 252 12.96 9.65 32.68
C PRO A 252 13.58 10.65 33.67
N TYR A 253 14.25 11.70 33.17
CA TYR A 253 14.92 12.70 34.01
C TYR A 253 14.01 13.84 34.48
N ILE A 254 12.81 13.96 33.90
CA ILE A 254 11.85 15.03 34.26
C ILE A 254 11.14 14.64 35.56
N ARG A 255 11.62 15.17 36.70
CA ARG A 255 11.25 14.77 38.08
C ARG A 255 9.80 15.05 38.49
N SER A 256 9.00 15.72 37.64
CA SER A 256 7.68 16.26 37.98
C SER A 256 6.48 15.56 37.32
N GLU A 257 6.68 14.52 36.50
CA GLU A 257 5.57 13.88 35.78
C GLU A 257 5.14 12.53 36.37
N ASN A 258 3.85 12.21 36.19
CA ASN A 258 3.29 10.90 36.55
C ASN A 258 4.09 9.78 35.88
N LYS A 259 4.81 8.98 36.68
CA LYS A 259 5.71 7.91 36.20
C LYS A 259 5.02 6.95 35.24
N LEU A 260 3.75 6.60 35.49
CA LEU A 260 2.98 5.68 34.62
C LEU A 260 2.72 6.28 33.24
N HIS A 261 2.31 7.54 33.20
CA HIS A 261 2.03 8.26 31.97
C HIS A 261 3.31 8.48 31.15
N ALA A 262 4.44 8.75 31.81
CA ALA A 262 5.74 8.82 31.17
C ALA A 262 6.14 7.49 30.50
N MET A 263 5.87 6.35 31.15
CA MET A 263 6.15 5.03 30.56
C MET A 263 5.33 4.76 29.30
N SER A 264 4.05 5.13 29.28
CA SER A 264 3.20 4.99 28.08
C SER A 264 3.70 5.85 26.91
N ILE A 265 4.15 7.08 27.18
CA ILE A 265 4.76 7.95 26.16
C ILE A 265 6.08 7.38 25.64
N ILE A 266 6.92 6.82 26.52
CA ILE A 266 8.16 6.14 26.12
C ILE A 266 7.83 4.94 25.22
N SER A 267 6.81 4.13 25.56
CA SER A 267 6.36 3.01 24.72
C SER A 267 5.89 3.47 23.34
N LEU A 268 5.20 4.62 23.26
CA LEU A 268 4.78 5.19 21.97
C LEU A 268 5.99 5.63 21.14
N CYS A 269 6.98 6.29 21.76
CA CYS A 269 8.22 6.68 21.07
C CYS A 269 9.01 5.45 20.56
N CYS A 270 8.96 4.32 21.28
CA CYS A 270 9.54 3.06 20.81
C CYS A 270 8.85 2.56 19.53
N ALA A 271 7.52 2.60 19.48
CA ALA A 271 6.75 2.21 18.30
C ALA A 271 7.05 3.16 17.11
N ASP A 272 7.05 4.48 17.32
CA ASP A 272 7.37 5.48 16.29
C ASP A 272 8.80 5.36 15.75
N CYS A 273 9.77 4.98 16.59
CA CYS A 273 11.16 4.75 16.17
C CYS A 273 11.25 3.61 15.13
N LEU A 274 10.40 2.58 15.24
CA LEU A 274 10.34 1.49 14.25
C LEU A 274 9.94 2.02 12.86
N MET A 275 9.05 3.02 12.77
CA MET A 275 8.71 3.68 11.50
C MET A 275 9.92 4.43 10.92
N GLY A 276 10.71 5.09 11.77
CA GLY A 276 11.94 5.76 11.36
C GLY A 276 12.98 4.78 10.80
N ILE A 277 13.14 3.62 11.44
CA ILE A 277 14.03 2.53 10.97
C ILE A 277 13.52 1.97 9.64
N TYR A 278 12.21 1.76 9.50
CA TYR A 278 11.59 1.33 8.24
C TYR A 278 11.97 2.27 7.08
N LEU A 279 11.75 3.58 7.25
CA LEU A 279 12.08 4.57 6.22
C LEU A 279 13.59 4.62 5.92
N PHE A 280 14.43 4.54 6.94
CA PHE A 280 15.88 4.51 6.75
C PHE A 280 16.32 3.33 5.86
N VAL A 281 15.76 2.13 6.11
CA VAL A 281 16.05 0.94 5.30
C VAL A 281 15.56 1.12 3.86
N ILE A 282 14.36 1.66 3.64
CA ILE A 282 13.86 1.99 2.29
C ILE A 282 14.81 2.95 1.58
N GLY A 283 15.26 4.02 2.24
CA GLY A 283 16.22 4.97 1.69
C GLY A 283 17.57 4.32 1.34
N ALA A 284 18.06 3.41 2.18
CA ALA A 284 19.30 2.67 1.93
C ALA A 284 19.19 1.72 0.72
N PHE A 285 18.07 1.02 0.56
CA PHE A 285 17.84 0.14 -0.59
C PHE A 285 17.55 0.92 -1.88
N ASP A 286 16.91 2.08 -1.80
CA ASP A 286 16.81 3.00 -2.96
C ASP A 286 18.19 3.44 -3.45
N LEU A 287 19.11 3.80 -2.53
CA LEU A 287 20.50 4.09 -2.90
C LEU A 287 21.22 2.88 -3.49
N LYS A 288 20.99 1.68 -2.94
CA LYS A 288 21.64 0.44 -3.39
C LYS A 288 21.22 0.05 -4.81
N PHE A 289 19.95 0.22 -5.15
CA PHE A 289 19.38 -0.20 -6.43
C PHE A 289 19.31 0.93 -7.47
N ARG A 290 19.96 2.06 -7.20
CA ARG A 290 19.87 3.25 -8.03
C ARG A 290 20.32 2.96 -9.47
N SER A 291 19.58 3.53 -10.42
CA SER A 291 19.76 3.35 -11.87
C SER A 291 19.49 1.96 -12.44
N GLU A 292 19.37 0.91 -11.62
CA GLU A 292 19.18 -0.48 -12.08
C GLU A 292 18.09 -1.25 -11.31
N TYR A 293 17.13 -0.55 -10.71
CA TYR A 293 16.15 -1.17 -9.81
C TYR A 293 15.35 -2.32 -10.43
N ASN A 294 14.92 -2.19 -11.69
CA ASN A 294 14.06 -3.21 -12.32
C ASN A 294 14.72 -4.60 -12.41
N LYS A 295 16.06 -4.67 -12.53
CA LYS A 295 16.80 -5.95 -12.49
C LYS A 295 16.68 -6.66 -11.15
N HIS A 296 16.52 -5.90 -10.07
CA HIS A 296 16.44 -6.38 -8.69
C HIS A 296 15.01 -6.38 -8.14
N ALA A 297 14.04 -5.77 -8.83
CA ALA A 297 12.69 -5.56 -8.32
C ALA A 297 12.00 -6.85 -7.88
N GLN A 298 11.99 -7.90 -8.73
CA GLN A 298 11.39 -9.20 -8.40
C GLN A 298 12.03 -9.80 -7.13
N LEU A 299 13.37 -9.87 -7.12
CA LEU A 299 14.13 -10.47 -6.02
C LEU A 299 13.96 -9.67 -4.72
N TRP A 300 13.87 -8.34 -4.81
CA TRP A 300 13.63 -7.47 -3.67
C TRP A 300 12.24 -7.71 -3.08
N MET A 301 11.20 -7.66 -3.90
CA MET A 301 9.81 -7.82 -3.45
C MET A 301 9.52 -9.24 -2.92
N GLU A 302 10.17 -10.28 -3.43
CA GLU A 302 10.06 -11.64 -2.90
C GLU A 302 10.98 -11.93 -1.72
N SER A 303 11.90 -11.02 -1.38
CA SER A 303 12.89 -11.25 -0.33
C SER A 303 12.27 -11.24 1.08
N ILE A 304 12.88 -12.02 1.96
CA ILE A 304 12.59 -11.97 3.40
C ILE A 304 12.86 -10.58 4.00
N HIS A 305 13.80 -9.82 3.42
CA HIS A 305 14.09 -8.45 3.86
C HIS A 305 12.90 -7.52 3.65
N CYS A 306 12.27 -7.56 2.47
CA CYS A 306 11.08 -6.78 2.18
C CYS A 306 9.91 -7.20 3.09
N GLN A 307 9.73 -8.50 3.29
CA GLN A 307 8.68 -9.02 4.18
C GLN A 307 8.84 -8.56 5.63
N LEU A 308 10.04 -8.69 6.21
CA LEU A 308 10.31 -8.22 7.58
C LEU A 308 10.19 -6.69 7.70
N LEU A 309 10.57 -5.96 6.65
CA LEU A 309 10.43 -4.51 6.59
C LEU A 309 8.96 -4.08 6.59
N GLY A 310 8.09 -4.80 5.87
CA GLY A 310 6.65 -4.61 5.91
C GLY A 310 6.03 -4.95 7.27
N CYS A 311 6.47 -6.04 7.91
CA CYS A 311 6.06 -6.36 9.28
C CYS A 311 6.44 -5.24 10.26
N LEU A 312 7.64 -4.67 10.13
CA LEU A 312 8.11 -3.57 10.97
C LEU A 312 7.22 -2.32 10.83
N ALA A 313 6.83 -1.98 9.59
CA ALA A 313 5.95 -0.85 9.32
C ALA A 313 4.55 -1.05 9.94
N ILE A 314 3.92 -2.22 9.72
CA ILE A 314 2.60 -2.52 10.31
C ILE A 314 2.67 -2.59 11.83
N LEU A 315 3.72 -3.19 12.40
CA LEU A 315 3.91 -3.22 13.85
C LEU A 315 3.96 -1.80 14.42
N SER A 316 4.71 -0.91 13.78
CA SER A 316 4.84 0.48 14.19
C SER A 316 3.50 1.22 14.15
N THR A 317 2.76 1.13 13.04
CA THR A 317 1.50 1.86 12.87
C THR A 317 0.41 1.37 13.82
N GLU A 318 0.22 0.06 13.90
CA GLU A 318 -0.88 -0.54 14.66
C GLU A 318 -0.65 -0.39 16.17
N VAL A 319 0.57 -0.62 16.65
CA VAL A 319 0.91 -0.41 18.06
C VAL A 319 0.72 1.06 18.44
N SER A 320 1.09 2.00 17.55
CA SER A 320 0.94 3.43 17.83
C SER A 320 -0.53 3.85 17.99
N VAL A 321 -1.44 3.38 17.11
CA VAL A 321 -2.88 3.65 17.22
C VAL A 321 -3.48 3.04 18.50
N LEU A 322 -3.10 1.82 18.86
CA LEU A 322 -3.55 1.17 20.10
C LEU A 322 -3.03 1.90 21.35
N LEU A 323 -1.77 2.37 21.34
CA LEU A 323 -1.18 3.15 22.44
C LEU A 323 -1.84 4.53 22.57
N LEU A 324 -2.14 5.20 21.47
CA LEU A 324 -2.92 6.44 21.47
C LEU A 324 -4.30 6.20 22.07
N THR A 325 -5.00 5.15 21.65
CA THR A 325 -6.30 4.77 22.23
C THR A 325 -6.19 4.54 23.72
N PHE A 326 -5.18 3.81 24.19
CA PHE A 326 -4.94 3.57 25.61
C PHE A 326 -4.68 4.88 26.38
N LEU A 327 -3.83 5.77 25.86
CA LEU A 327 -3.55 7.08 26.46
C LEU A 327 -4.82 7.93 26.58
N THR A 328 -5.71 7.90 25.58
CA THR A 328 -6.98 8.64 25.63
C THR A 328 -7.92 8.09 26.69
N LEU A 329 -8.05 6.77 26.79
CA LEU A 329 -8.86 6.10 27.81
C LEU A 329 -8.33 6.33 29.22
N GLU A 330 -7.01 6.33 29.41
CA GLU A 330 -6.37 6.67 30.69
C GLU A 330 -6.81 8.07 31.17
N LYS A 331 -6.78 9.05 30.27
CA LYS A 331 -7.20 10.43 30.57
C LYS A 331 -8.70 10.55 30.78
N TYR A 332 -9.49 9.85 29.97
CA TYR A 332 -10.95 9.81 30.11
C TYR A 332 -11.36 9.36 31.52
N ILE A 333 -10.81 8.25 32.00
CA ILE A 333 -11.13 7.74 33.34
C ILE A 333 -10.73 8.75 34.43
N CYS A 334 -9.56 9.37 34.30
CA CYS A 334 -9.07 10.33 35.30
C CYS A 334 -9.85 11.64 35.36
N ILE A 335 -10.39 12.10 34.23
CA ILE A 335 -11.10 13.39 34.13
C ILE A 335 -12.58 13.23 34.43
N VAL A 336 -13.24 12.22 33.85
CA VAL A 336 -14.68 12.03 33.98
C VAL A 336 -15.06 11.39 35.33
N TYR A 337 -14.19 10.55 35.89
CA TYR A 337 -14.45 9.84 37.15
C TYR A 337 -13.37 10.12 38.21
N PRO A 338 -13.23 11.37 38.69
CA PRO A 338 -12.16 11.77 39.61
C PRO A 338 -12.20 11.08 40.99
N PHE A 339 -13.39 10.68 41.45
CA PHE A 339 -13.62 10.08 42.78
C PHE A 339 -13.79 8.55 42.78
N ARG A 340 -13.86 7.91 41.61
CA ARG A 340 -13.79 6.44 41.54
C ARG A 340 -12.31 6.07 41.66
N CYS A 341 -11.95 5.24 42.65
CA CYS A 341 -10.63 4.63 42.82
C CYS A 341 -10.26 3.64 41.69
N SER A 342 -10.52 3.99 40.43
CA SER A 342 -10.26 3.18 39.25
C SER A 342 -9.00 3.61 38.51
N ARG A 343 -8.13 4.45 39.11
CA ARG A 343 -6.82 4.79 38.52
C ARG A 343 -6.03 3.51 38.26
N PRO A 344 -5.50 3.31 37.04
CA PRO A 344 -4.70 2.14 36.73
C PRO A 344 -3.45 2.11 37.60
N GLY A 345 -3.32 1.05 38.38
CA GLY A 345 -2.09 0.75 39.09
C GLY A 345 -0.94 0.45 38.13
N LYS A 346 0.29 0.46 38.66
CA LYS A 346 1.50 0.20 37.89
C LYS A 346 1.47 -1.15 37.17
N CYS A 347 1.11 -2.22 37.87
CA CYS A 347 1.01 -3.55 37.27
C CYS A 347 -0.01 -3.59 36.13
N ARG A 348 -1.21 -3.05 36.34
CA ARG A 348 -2.26 -3.02 35.30
C ARG A 348 -1.81 -2.27 34.04
N THR A 349 -1.14 -1.13 34.21
CA THR A 349 -0.60 -0.34 33.09
C THR A 349 0.43 -1.13 32.30
N ILE A 350 1.41 -1.75 32.99
CA ILE A 350 2.45 -2.56 32.34
C ILE A 350 1.83 -3.76 31.60
N THR A 351 0.89 -4.46 32.22
CA THR A 351 0.19 -5.60 31.59
C THR A 351 -0.53 -5.16 30.31
N VAL A 352 -1.23 -4.03 30.32
CA VAL A 352 -1.91 -3.51 29.11
C VAL A 352 -0.91 -3.13 28.02
N LEU A 353 0.19 -2.46 28.37
CA LEU A 353 1.24 -2.11 27.40
C LEU A 353 1.85 -3.36 26.76
N VAL A 354 2.15 -4.39 27.55
CA VAL A 354 2.67 -5.67 27.04
C VAL A 354 1.66 -6.36 26.13
N LEU A 355 0.38 -6.37 26.50
CA LEU A 355 -0.69 -6.93 25.66
C LEU A 355 -0.81 -6.19 24.32
N ILE A 356 -0.73 -4.86 24.31
CA ILE A 356 -0.74 -4.06 23.07
C ILE A 356 0.41 -4.48 22.14
N TRP A 357 1.62 -4.66 22.68
CA TRP A 357 2.77 -5.13 21.89
C TRP A 357 2.58 -6.55 21.37
N ILE A 358 2.04 -7.47 22.19
CA ILE A 358 1.74 -8.84 21.77
C ILE A 358 0.72 -8.84 20.62
N VAL A 359 -0.37 -8.08 20.75
CA VAL A 359 -1.37 -7.94 19.69
C VAL A 359 -0.74 -7.37 18.43
N GLY A 360 0.05 -6.30 18.54
CA GLY A 360 0.76 -5.71 17.41
C GLY A 360 1.70 -6.69 16.69
N LEU A 361 2.44 -7.50 17.44
CA LEU A 361 3.31 -8.55 16.88
C LEU A 361 2.50 -9.64 16.17
N ILE A 362 1.38 -10.07 16.76
CA ILE A 362 0.49 -11.03 16.11
C ILE A 362 -0.03 -10.46 14.79
N VAL A 363 -0.55 -9.23 14.79
CA VAL A 363 -1.04 -8.55 13.57
C VAL A 363 0.09 -8.36 12.54
N ALA A 364 1.30 -8.01 12.95
CA ALA A 364 2.39 -7.81 12.00
C ALA A 364 2.95 -9.11 11.39
N PHE A 365 2.86 -10.25 12.08
CA PHE A 365 3.52 -11.49 11.64
C PHE A 365 2.57 -12.57 11.09
N ILE A 366 1.25 -12.50 11.36
CA ILE A 366 0.26 -13.45 10.82
C ILE A 366 0.39 -13.69 9.30
N PRO A 367 0.57 -12.66 8.45
CA PRO A 367 0.65 -12.87 7.00
C PRO A 367 1.84 -13.73 6.54
N LEU A 368 2.87 -13.88 7.38
CA LEU A 368 4.04 -14.71 7.07
C LEU A 368 3.79 -16.20 7.36
N CYS A 369 2.79 -16.54 8.17
CA CYS A 369 2.56 -17.93 8.62
C CYS A 369 1.98 -18.83 7.51
N ASN A 370 1.15 -18.29 6.61
CA ASN A 370 0.49 -19.09 5.57
C ASN A 370 0.60 -18.45 4.19
N LYS A 371 1.54 -18.96 3.38
CA LYS A 371 1.78 -18.50 2.00
C LYS A 371 0.62 -18.82 1.04
N GLU A 372 -0.18 -19.85 1.29
CA GLU A 372 -1.34 -20.15 0.43
C GLU A 372 -2.45 -19.11 0.62
N LEU A 373 -2.68 -18.71 1.89
CA LEU A 373 -3.75 -17.77 2.23
C LEU A 373 -3.36 -16.32 1.95
N PHE A 374 -2.10 -15.92 2.20
CA PHE A 374 -1.65 -14.52 2.12
C PHE A 374 -0.74 -14.22 0.91
N LYS A 375 -0.28 -15.23 0.16
CA LYS A 375 0.70 -15.09 -0.91
C LYS A 375 1.90 -14.23 -0.45
N ASN A 376 2.33 -13.26 -1.24
CA ASN A 376 3.39 -12.31 -0.88
C ASN A 376 2.78 -10.98 -0.39
N TYR A 377 2.03 -11.01 0.73
CA TYR A 377 1.25 -9.89 1.24
C TYR A 377 2.03 -8.57 1.35
N TYR A 378 3.23 -8.61 1.93
CA TYR A 378 4.07 -7.41 2.09
C TYR A 378 4.80 -7.02 0.80
N GLY A 379 5.16 -8.00 -0.03
CA GLY A 379 5.95 -7.79 -1.24
C GLY A 379 5.12 -7.57 -2.50
N THR A 380 3.98 -6.91 -2.39
CA THR A 380 3.16 -6.51 -3.55
C THR A 380 3.73 -5.27 -4.26
N ASN A 381 4.54 -4.47 -3.56
CA ASN A 381 5.16 -3.25 -4.10
C ASN A 381 6.61 -3.06 -3.61
N GLY A 382 7.31 -2.12 -4.24
CA GLY A 382 8.72 -1.84 -3.93
C GLY A 382 8.99 -1.28 -2.52
N VAL A 383 7.99 -0.73 -1.83
CA VAL A 383 8.09 -0.17 -0.47
C VAL A 383 7.66 -1.12 0.64
N CYS A 384 7.27 -2.34 0.27
CA CYS A 384 6.92 -3.41 1.18
C CYS A 384 5.73 -3.11 2.10
N PHE A 385 4.75 -2.32 1.64
CA PHE A 385 3.61 -1.87 2.46
C PHE A 385 2.27 -2.19 1.78
N PRO A 386 1.38 -2.98 2.43
CA PRO A 386 0.18 -3.55 1.79
C PRO A 386 -1.05 -2.61 1.81
N LEU A 387 -0.92 -1.40 1.25
CA LEU A 387 -2.01 -0.40 1.23
C LEU A 387 -3.03 -0.65 0.11
N HIS A 388 -2.54 -0.99 -1.08
CA HIS A 388 -3.35 -1.19 -2.28
C HIS A 388 -3.41 -2.66 -2.63
N SER A 389 -4.63 -3.17 -2.75
CA SER A 389 -4.91 -4.54 -3.15
C SER A 389 -5.07 -4.55 -4.67
N GLU A 390 -4.12 -5.13 -5.41
CA GLU A 390 -4.32 -5.42 -6.83
C GLU A 390 -5.37 -6.53 -6.98
N ASP A 391 -6.12 -6.54 -8.09
CA ASP A 391 -7.23 -7.48 -8.42
C ASP A 391 -6.89 -8.99 -8.34
N THR A 392 -5.63 -9.34 -8.06
CA THR A 392 -5.13 -10.73 -7.96
C THR A 392 -4.71 -11.17 -6.56
N GLU A 393 -4.98 -10.38 -5.54
CA GLU A 393 -4.82 -10.82 -4.15
C GLU A 393 -5.75 -11.99 -3.83
N SER A 394 -5.28 -12.89 -2.95
CA SER A 394 -6.15 -13.93 -2.40
C SER A 394 -7.25 -13.27 -1.57
N ILE A 395 -8.45 -13.87 -1.57
CA ILE A 395 -9.59 -13.42 -0.77
C ILE A 395 -9.19 -13.22 0.71
N GLY A 396 -8.31 -14.08 1.23
CA GLY A 396 -7.79 -13.98 2.59
C GLY A 396 -6.96 -12.71 2.85
N ALA A 397 -6.03 -12.36 1.95
CA ALA A 397 -5.22 -11.14 2.07
C ALA A 397 -6.08 -9.87 2.03
N GLN A 398 -7.10 -9.85 1.15
CA GLN A 398 -8.01 -8.72 1.02
C GLN A 398 -8.83 -8.51 2.30
N ILE A 399 -9.43 -9.58 2.84
CA ILE A 399 -10.20 -9.54 4.09
C ILE A 399 -9.31 -9.05 5.24
N TYR A 400 -8.09 -9.56 5.31
CA TYR A 400 -7.14 -9.21 6.37
C TYR A 400 -6.74 -7.73 6.33
N SER A 401 -6.40 -7.21 5.14
CA SER A 401 -6.07 -5.80 4.94
C SER A 401 -7.26 -4.89 5.31
N VAL A 402 -8.50 -5.27 4.98
CA VAL A 402 -9.70 -4.53 5.40
C VAL A 402 -9.88 -4.56 6.91
N ALA A 403 -9.70 -5.72 7.55
CA ALA A 403 -9.86 -5.87 9.00
C ALA A 403 -8.89 -4.98 9.79
N ILE A 404 -7.63 -4.88 9.35
CA ILE A 404 -6.63 -4.00 9.98
C ILE A 404 -6.95 -2.54 9.68
N PHE A 405 -6.91 -2.16 8.40
CA PHE A 405 -6.92 -0.75 8.03
C PHE A 405 -8.26 -0.08 8.24
N LEU A 406 -9.38 -0.79 8.07
CA LEU A 406 -10.72 -0.24 8.29
C LEU A 406 -11.32 -0.72 9.62
N GLY A 407 -11.16 -1.98 10.01
CA GLY A 407 -11.80 -2.51 11.22
C GLY A 407 -11.19 -1.98 12.52
N ILE A 408 -9.95 -2.38 12.82
CA ILE A 408 -9.24 -2.06 14.07
C ILE A 408 -9.08 -0.55 14.22
N ASN A 409 -8.59 0.11 13.17
CA ASN A 409 -8.33 1.56 13.21
C ASN A 409 -9.61 2.38 13.33
N LEU A 410 -10.72 2.04 12.65
CA LEU A 410 -11.99 2.75 12.82
C LEU A 410 -12.54 2.58 14.23
N ALA A 411 -12.47 1.37 14.79
CA ALA A 411 -12.91 1.11 16.16
C ALA A 411 -12.10 1.96 17.17
N ALA A 412 -10.78 2.02 17.00
CA ALA A 412 -9.90 2.88 17.80
C ALA A 412 -10.32 4.36 17.72
N PHE A 413 -10.54 4.90 16.51
CA PHE A 413 -10.98 6.28 16.33
C PHE A 413 -12.35 6.57 16.96
N ILE A 414 -13.32 5.66 16.84
CA ILE A 414 -14.63 5.82 17.46
C ILE A 414 -14.49 5.92 18.99
N ILE A 415 -13.69 5.03 19.60
CA ILE A 415 -13.42 5.07 21.05
C ILE A 415 -12.79 6.40 21.44
N ILE A 416 -11.81 6.86 20.67
CA ILE A 416 -11.10 8.10 20.95
C ILE A 416 -12.05 9.31 20.86
N VAL A 417 -12.84 9.43 19.77
CA VAL A 417 -13.79 10.53 19.57
C VAL A 417 -14.84 10.55 20.69
N PHE A 418 -15.40 9.39 21.04
CA PHE A 418 -16.34 9.27 22.16
C PHE A 418 -15.72 9.70 23.49
N SER A 419 -14.48 9.26 23.76
CA SER A 419 -13.75 9.58 24.99
C SER A 419 -13.50 11.09 25.12
N TYR A 420 -13.07 11.76 24.04
CA TYR A 420 -12.89 13.21 24.04
C TYR A 420 -14.19 13.99 24.13
N GLY A 421 -15.22 13.58 23.39
CA GLY A 421 -16.55 14.20 23.49
C GLY A 421 -17.06 14.20 24.94
N SER A 422 -16.93 13.05 25.61
CA SER A 422 -17.30 12.88 27.01
C SER A 422 -16.40 13.66 27.98
N MET A 423 -15.08 13.71 27.75
CA MET A 423 -14.15 14.53 28.54
C MET A 423 -14.51 16.02 28.46
N PHE A 424 -14.75 16.55 27.26
CA PHE A 424 -15.11 17.96 27.08
C PHE A 424 -16.47 18.29 27.69
N TYR A 425 -17.46 17.38 27.55
CA TYR A 425 -18.77 17.52 28.16
C TYR A 425 -18.71 17.55 29.69
N SER A 426 -18.02 16.58 30.30
CA SER A 426 -17.88 16.48 31.76
C SER A 426 -17.24 17.74 32.33
N VAL A 427 -16.24 18.30 31.66
CA VAL A 427 -15.61 19.52 32.15
C VAL A 427 -16.49 20.77 31.96
N HIS A 428 -17.26 20.86 30.88
CA HIS A 428 -18.26 21.93 30.74
C HIS A 428 -19.26 21.91 31.91
N GLN A 429 -19.69 20.71 32.32
CA GLN A 429 -20.57 20.53 33.47
C GLN A 429 -19.87 20.86 34.81
N SER A 430 -18.65 20.37 35.03
CA SER A 430 -17.89 20.62 36.27
C SER A 430 -17.40 22.06 36.44
N ALA A 431 -17.32 22.85 35.37
CA ALA A 431 -17.01 24.28 35.44
C ALA A 431 -18.09 25.11 36.17
N VAL A 432 -19.30 24.55 36.32
CA VAL A 432 -20.47 25.22 36.91
C VAL A 432 -20.58 24.97 38.43
N THR A 433 -19.88 23.99 39.01
CA THR A 433 -20.26 23.45 40.34
C THR A 433 -19.25 23.56 41.49
N ALA A 434 -17.96 23.90 41.31
CA ALA A 434 -17.04 24.09 42.44
C ALA A 434 -15.73 24.86 42.10
N THR A 435 -15.31 25.79 42.98
CA THR A 435 -14.13 26.67 42.79
C THR A 435 -12.79 25.99 43.08
N GLU A 436 -12.72 25.01 43.99
CA GLU A 436 -11.46 24.35 44.39
C GLU A 436 -11.08 23.19 43.45
N VAL A 437 -12.08 22.45 42.97
CA VAL A 437 -11.96 21.46 41.87
C VAL A 437 -11.52 22.13 40.56
N ARG A 438 -11.85 23.43 40.39
CA ARG A 438 -11.54 24.22 39.19
C ARG A 438 -10.05 24.26 38.86
N ASN A 439 -9.17 24.34 39.85
CA ASN A 439 -7.72 24.46 39.61
C ASN A 439 -7.08 23.14 39.17
N GLN A 440 -7.50 22.01 39.76
CA GLN A 440 -7.04 20.68 39.36
C GLN A 440 -7.58 20.31 37.97
N VAL A 441 -8.87 20.56 37.72
CA VAL A 441 -9.50 20.33 36.40
C VAL A 441 -8.85 21.22 35.33
N ARG A 442 -8.50 22.47 35.64
CA ARG A 442 -7.84 23.38 34.67
C ARG A 442 -6.44 22.89 34.25
N LYS A 443 -5.66 22.30 35.16
CA LYS A 443 -4.35 21.69 34.82
C LYS A 443 -4.54 20.45 33.92
N GLU A 444 -5.44 19.55 34.28
CA GLU A 444 -5.76 18.37 33.47
C GLU A 444 -6.37 18.75 32.12
N MET A 445 -7.11 19.86 32.01
CA MET A 445 -7.64 20.38 30.74
C MET A 445 -6.56 20.87 29.77
N ILE A 446 -5.54 21.57 30.27
CA ILE A 446 -4.43 22.03 29.41
C ILE A 446 -3.70 20.82 28.82
N LEU A 447 -3.56 19.75 29.62
CA LEU A 447 -3.01 18.48 29.16
C LEU A 447 -3.96 17.80 28.17
N ALA A 448 -5.26 17.69 28.47
CA ALA A 448 -6.25 17.06 27.60
C ALA A 448 -6.41 17.75 26.23
N LYS A 449 -6.41 19.09 26.19
CA LYS A 449 -6.42 19.86 24.93
C LYS A 449 -5.19 19.57 24.07
N ARG A 450 -4.04 19.32 24.69
CA ARG A 450 -2.82 18.97 23.98
C ARG A 450 -2.89 17.56 23.40
N PHE A 451 -3.38 16.59 24.17
CA PHE A 451 -3.64 15.23 23.68
C PHE A 451 -4.72 15.20 22.59
N PHE A 452 -5.70 16.10 22.64
CA PHE A 452 -6.67 16.24 21.56
C PHE A 452 -5.98 16.61 20.24
N PHE A 453 -5.05 17.58 20.23
CA PHE A 453 -4.32 17.93 19.01
C PHE A 453 -3.47 16.79 18.46
N ILE A 454 -2.86 16.01 19.35
CA ILE A 454 -2.11 14.80 19.00
C ILE A 454 -2.98 13.78 18.26
N VAL A 455 -4.11 13.45 18.87
CA VAL A 455 -5.05 12.48 18.31
C VAL A 455 -5.65 13.00 17.02
N PHE A 456 -5.92 14.31 16.96
CA PHE A 456 -6.43 14.95 15.76
C PHE A 456 -5.42 14.88 14.62
N THR A 457 -4.12 15.12 14.86
CA THR A 457 -3.10 14.98 13.83
C THR A 457 -2.94 13.55 13.34
N ASP A 458 -3.04 12.56 14.25
CA ASP A 458 -3.06 11.14 13.86
C ASP A 458 -4.30 10.83 12.99
N ALA A 459 -5.50 11.21 13.42
CA ALA A 459 -6.74 10.98 12.66
C ALA A 459 -6.69 11.61 11.26
N LEU A 460 -6.10 12.80 11.11
CA LEU A 460 -5.90 13.42 9.81
C LEU A 460 -4.97 12.61 8.88
N CYS A 461 -3.95 11.94 9.44
CA CYS A 461 -3.05 11.09 8.66
C CYS A 461 -3.72 9.78 8.21
N TRP A 462 -4.73 9.31 8.96
CA TRP A 462 -5.48 8.10 8.65
C TRP A 462 -6.63 8.29 7.65
N ILE A 463 -7.19 9.50 7.53
CA ILE A 463 -8.27 9.81 6.57
C ILE A 463 -7.90 9.39 5.13
N PRO A 464 -6.73 9.76 4.56
CA PRO A 464 -6.35 9.33 3.22
C PRO A 464 -6.28 7.81 3.07
N ILE A 465 -5.83 7.09 4.10
CA ILE A 465 -5.72 5.63 4.10
C ILE A 465 -7.12 5.00 4.04
N PHE A 466 -8.06 5.48 4.85
CA PHE A 466 -9.45 5.04 4.80
C PHE A 466 -10.09 5.29 3.44
N VAL A 467 -9.88 6.47 2.87
CA VAL A 467 -10.41 6.83 1.55
C VAL A 467 -9.84 5.91 0.47
N LEU A 468 -8.52 5.72 0.44
CA LEU A 468 -7.88 4.82 -0.53
C LEU A 468 -8.37 3.38 -0.38
N LYS A 469 -8.53 2.88 0.85
CA LYS A 469 -9.00 1.52 1.08
C LYS A 469 -10.47 1.37 0.67
N PHE A 470 -11.31 2.36 0.94
CA PHE A 470 -12.71 2.38 0.49
C PHE A 470 -12.83 2.42 -1.04
N LEU A 471 -12.05 3.26 -1.72
CA LEU A 471 -12.01 3.31 -3.18
C LEU A 471 -11.52 1.99 -3.80
N SER A 472 -10.54 1.34 -3.16
CA SER A 472 -10.06 0.02 -3.56
C SER A 472 -11.17 -1.05 -3.44
N LEU A 473 -12.03 -0.97 -2.43
CA LEU A 473 -13.20 -1.86 -2.31
C LEU A 473 -14.26 -1.62 -3.39
N LEU A 474 -14.38 -0.40 -3.90
CA LEU A 474 -15.24 -0.05 -5.03
C LEU A 474 -14.65 -0.41 -6.40
N GLN A 475 -13.49 -1.08 -6.43
CA GLN A 475 -12.77 -1.45 -7.67
C GLN A 475 -12.47 -0.25 -8.57
N VAL A 476 -12.24 0.91 -7.97
CA VAL A 476 -11.80 2.11 -8.71
C VAL A 476 -10.30 2.03 -8.92
N GLU A 477 -9.84 2.27 -10.15
CA GLU A 477 -8.40 2.33 -10.45
C GLU A 477 -7.76 3.52 -9.71
N ILE A 478 -6.83 3.22 -8.81
CA ILE A 478 -6.11 4.23 -8.02
C ILE A 478 -4.70 4.37 -8.60
N PRO A 479 -4.28 5.58 -9.01
CA PRO A 479 -2.90 5.81 -9.42
C PRO A 479 -1.92 5.47 -8.29
N GLY A 480 -0.94 4.60 -8.56
CA GLY A 480 0.08 4.22 -7.57
C GLY A 480 0.95 5.39 -7.06
N THR A 481 0.93 6.53 -7.75
CA THR A 481 1.57 7.75 -7.23
C THR A 481 0.92 8.24 -5.94
N ILE A 482 -0.41 8.12 -5.80
CA ILE A 482 -1.13 8.54 -4.60
C ILE A 482 -0.77 7.62 -3.43
N THR A 483 -0.75 6.31 -3.66
CA THR A 483 -0.39 5.33 -2.62
C THR A 483 1.05 5.55 -2.14
N SER A 484 1.96 5.88 -3.06
CA SER A 484 3.34 6.27 -2.73
C SER A 484 3.42 7.46 -1.77
N TRP A 485 2.70 8.54 -2.05
CA TRP A 485 2.66 9.71 -1.17
C TRP A 485 2.07 9.39 0.19
N VAL A 486 1.03 8.56 0.26
CA VAL A 486 0.45 8.18 1.55
C VAL A 486 1.45 7.39 2.41
N VAL A 487 2.12 6.38 1.85
CA VAL A 487 3.05 5.52 2.59
C VAL A 487 4.33 6.24 2.98
N ILE A 488 4.92 7.01 2.06
CA ILE A 488 6.23 7.65 2.28
C ILE A 488 6.13 8.99 3.03
N PHE A 489 5.00 9.70 2.89
CA PHE A 489 4.85 11.04 3.45
C PHE A 489 3.79 11.12 4.55
N ILE A 490 2.52 10.77 4.27
CA ILE A 490 1.44 11.02 5.22
C ILE A 490 1.56 10.15 6.48
N LEU A 491 1.76 8.85 6.30
CA LEU A 491 1.82 7.89 7.40
C LEU A 491 2.98 8.21 8.39
N PRO A 492 4.22 8.48 7.95
CA PRO A 492 5.33 8.66 8.88
C PRO A 492 5.41 10.07 9.50
N ILE A 493 4.70 11.06 8.95
CA ILE A 493 4.67 12.43 9.51
C ILE A 493 4.13 12.44 10.94
N ASN A 494 3.13 11.61 11.24
CA ASN A 494 2.59 11.57 12.60
C ASN A 494 3.67 11.16 13.62
N SER A 495 4.43 10.11 13.32
CA SER A 495 5.56 9.64 14.14
C SER A 495 6.68 10.69 14.29
N ALA A 496 6.85 11.57 13.30
CA ALA A 496 7.82 12.68 13.36
C ALA A 496 7.33 13.85 14.25
N LEU A 497 6.03 14.15 14.22
CA LEU A 497 5.42 15.26 14.98
C LEU A 497 5.19 14.90 16.45
N ASN A 498 4.97 13.62 16.74
CA ASN A 498 4.73 13.07 18.07
C ASN A 498 5.67 13.64 19.16
N PRO A 499 7.01 13.58 19.04
CA PRO A 499 7.95 14.18 20.00
C PRO A 499 7.70 15.66 20.34
N VAL A 500 7.35 16.47 19.32
CA VAL A 500 7.06 17.91 19.46
C VAL A 500 5.79 18.10 20.29
N LEU A 501 4.78 17.29 19.99
CA LEU A 501 3.48 17.35 20.60
C LEU A 501 3.47 16.76 22.02
N TYR A 502 4.28 15.76 22.38
CA TYR A 502 4.28 15.19 23.75
C TYR A 502 5.27 15.83 24.72
N THR A 503 6.39 16.36 24.24
CA THR A 503 7.53 16.70 25.13
C THR A 503 7.99 18.14 24.91
N LEU A 504 8.35 18.52 23.69
CA LEU A 504 9.04 19.79 23.43
C LEU A 504 8.22 21.04 23.77
N THR A 505 6.89 20.94 23.70
CA THR A 505 5.99 22.06 24.03
C THR A 505 5.58 22.12 25.52
N THR A 506 6.10 21.23 26.39
CA THR A 506 5.79 21.24 27.84
C THR A 506 6.51 22.37 28.58
N ARG A 507 5.85 22.98 29.58
CA ARG A 507 6.46 23.95 30.49
C ARG A 507 7.68 23.40 31.26
N PRO A 508 7.60 22.22 31.92
CA PRO A 508 8.76 21.66 32.62
C PRO A 508 9.97 21.42 31.71
N PHE A 509 9.75 21.06 30.44
CA PHE A 509 10.84 20.95 29.47
C PHE A 509 11.46 22.32 29.12
N LYS A 510 10.64 23.35 28.90
CA LYS A 510 11.13 24.72 28.65
C LYS A 510 11.96 25.24 29.84
N GLU A 511 11.52 24.96 31.06
CA GLU A 511 12.23 25.32 32.30
C GLU A 511 13.55 24.56 32.43
N MET A 512 13.58 23.25 32.13
CA MET A 512 14.80 22.45 32.10
C MET A 512 15.81 22.97 31.08
N ILE A 513 15.37 23.30 29.86
CA ILE A 513 16.24 23.92 28.84
C ILE A 513 16.77 25.25 29.34
N HIS A 514 15.92 26.10 29.92
CA HIS A 514 16.35 27.39 30.45
C HIS A 514 17.42 27.24 31.54
N GLN A 515 17.25 26.29 32.47
CA GLN A 515 18.23 25.99 33.51
C GLN A 515 19.54 25.44 32.93
N PHE A 516 19.46 24.56 31.94
CA PHE A 516 20.65 24.03 31.26
C PHE A 516 21.41 25.14 30.52
N TRP A 517 20.70 25.99 29.79
CA TRP A 517 21.29 27.11 29.06
C TRP A 517 21.88 28.16 30.01
N TYR A 518 21.22 28.42 31.13
CA TYR A 518 21.73 29.27 32.20
C TYR A 518 23.04 28.73 32.78
N ASN A 519 23.08 27.45 33.16
CA ASN A 519 24.29 26.80 33.69
C ASN A 519 25.44 26.74 32.67
N TYR A 520 25.13 26.49 31.38
CA TYR A 520 26.12 26.52 30.30
C TYR A 520 26.70 27.93 30.10
N ARG A 521 25.85 28.96 30.11
CA ARG A 521 26.27 30.37 30.00
C ARG A 521 27.10 30.81 31.20
N GLN A 522 26.77 30.32 32.40
CA GLN A 522 27.55 30.58 33.62
C GLN A 522 28.94 29.93 33.54
N ARG A 523 29.05 28.66 33.11
CA ARG A 523 30.34 27.98 32.88
C ARG A 523 31.22 28.71 31.87
N ARG A 524 30.63 29.18 30.76
CA ARG A 524 31.33 29.93 29.72
C ARG A 524 31.78 31.33 30.19
N SER A 525 31.06 31.92 31.15
CA SER A 525 31.44 33.20 31.77
C SER A 525 32.59 33.05 32.78
N THR A 526 32.72 31.92 33.47
CA THR A 526 33.85 31.63 34.37
C THR A 526 35.14 31.31 33.61
N ASP A 527 35.07 30.66 32.44
CA ASP A 527 36.25 30.44 31.58
C ASP A 527 36.79 31.74 30.94
N SER A 528 35.99 32.81 30.88
CA SER A 528 36.41 34.12 30.36
C SER A 528 37.11 35.01 31.39
N LYS A 529 37.17 34.62 32.68
CA LYS A 529 37.81 35.38 33.75
C LYS A 529 38.73 34.49 34.58
N GLY A 530 39.99 34.36 34.13
CA GLY A 530 41.09 33.94 34.99
C GLY A 530 41.95 32.80 34.45
N SER A 531 43.08 33.15 33.85
CA SER A 531 44.25 32.29 33.77
C SER A 531 44.90 32.20 35.16
N GLN A 532 44.86 31.03 35.82
CA GLN A 532 46.02 30.36 36.44
C GLN A 532 45.65 29.16 37.34
N LYS A 533 46.39 28.07 37.08
CA LYS A 533 46.73 26.87 37.88
C LYS A 533 45.69 25.76 38.13
N ALA A 534 46.18 24.57 37.83
CA ALA A 534 45.53 23.26 37.85
C ALA A 534 45.34 22.70 39.26
N TYR A 535 44.18 22.10 39.51
CA TYR A 535 44.02 20.77 40.13
C TYR A 535 42.70 20.18 39.60
N ALA A 536 42.72 18.91 39.18
CA ALA A 536 41.54 18.19 38.73
C ALA A 536 40.49 18.08 39.85
N PRO A 537 39.17 18.10 39.56
CA PRO A 537 38.19 17.62 40.51
C PRO A 537 37.50 16.36 40.01
N SER A 538 37.71 15.31 40.80
CA SER A 538 36.85 14.16 41.00
C SER A 538 35.36 14.50 41.06
N PHE A 539 34.56 13.68 40.40
CA PHE A 539 33.14 13.50 40.64
C PHE A 539 32.88 13.16 42.12
N ILE A 540 32.56 14.15 42.96
CA ILE A 540 31.98 13.93 44.29
C ILE A 540 30.87 14.95 44.50
N TRP A 541 29.65 14.45 44.65
CA TRP A 541 28.49 15.19 45.12
C TRP A 541 28.68 15.48 46.62
N VAL A 542 28.78 16.76 47.01
CA VAL A 542 28.54 17.20 48.38
C VAL A 542 27.67 18.46 48.35
N GLU A 543 26.52 18.32 48.99
CA GLU A 543 25.67 19.27 49.74
C GLU A 543 25.77 20.78 49.45
N MET A 544 24.60 21.39 49.19
CA MET A 544 24.32 22.77 49.63
C MET A 544 22.82 22.94 49.91
N TRP A 545 22.47 22.80 51.19
CA TRP A 545 21.27 23.40 51.78
C TRP A 545 21.48 24.92 51.93
N PRO A 546 20.43 25.75 51.96
CA PRO A 546 20.47 27.02 52.67
C PRO A 546 19.93 26.84 54.11
N LEU A 547 20.75 27.26 55.08
CA LEU A 547 20.36 27.60 56.44
C LEU A 547 19.26 28.67 56.42
N GLN A 548 18.18 28.45 57.16
CA GLN A 548 17.29 29.54 57.56
C GLN A 548 16.99 29.40 59.06
N GLU A 549 17.24 30.51 59.75
CA GLU A 549 17.20 30.70 61.20
C GLU A 549 15.84 30.31 61.81
N THR A 550 15.90 29.67 62.98
CA THR A 550 14.77 29.45 63.89
C THR A 550 14.50 30.72 64.73
N PRO A 551 13.26 30.86 65.21
CA PRO A 551 13.10 30.70 66.65
C PRO A 551 12.05 29.67 67.01
N ALA A 552 12.31 28.99 68.12
CA ALA A 552 11.57 27.87 68.66
C ALA A 552 10.20 28.29 69.23
N ASN A 553 9.20 27.42 69.04
CA ASN A 553 8.42 26.87 70.16
C ASN A 553 7.64 25.59 69.78
N LEU A 554 7.93 24.54 70.55
CA LEU A 554 7.12 23.37 70.95
C LEU A 554 6.07 22.77 69.98
N MET A 555 6.30 21.50 69.58
CA MET A 555 5.66 20.27 70.13
C MET A 555 5.48 19.15 69.05
N LYS A 556 6.23 18.05 69.23
CA LYS A 556 6.18 16.64 68.71
C LYS A 556 5.45 16.23 67.39
N PRO A 557 5.97 15.20 66.67
CA PRO A 557 5.63 14.93 65.27
C PRO A 557 4.37 14.06 65.07
N ALA A 558 3.49 14.48 64.17
CA ALA A 558 2.39 13.66 63.64
C ALA A 558 2.82 12.95 62.35
N LEU A 559 2.63 11.64 62.35
CA LEU A 559 2.81 10.71 61.23
C LEU A 559 1.82 11.06 60.09
N PHE A 560 2.31 11.45 58.91
CA PHE A 560 1.45 11.62 57.73
C PHE A 560 0.99 10.26 57.21
N LYS A 561 -0.30 9.94 57.40
CA LYS A 561 -1.01 8.83 56.74
C LYS A 561 -1.81 9.35 55.55
N ASP A 562 -1.84 8.56 54.49
CA ASP A 562 -2.58 8.82 53.25
C ASP A 562 -4.09 9.03 53.49
N PRO A 563 -4.78 9.87 52.69
CA PRO A 563 -6.21 10.17 52.84
C PRO A 563 -7.15 8.97 52.63
N CYS A 564 -6.63 7.82 52.21
CA CYS A 564 -7.41 6.61 51.92
C CYS A 564 -7.57 5.68 53.13
N GLU A 565 -6.79 5.83 54.21
CA GLU A 565 -7.00 5.03 55.43
C GLU A 565 -8.13 5.57 56.32
N LEU A 566 -8.53 6.85 56.15
CA LEU A 566 -9.53 7.47 57.01
C LEU A 566 -10.97 7.02 56.71
N SER A 567 -11.26 6.54 55.50
CA SER A 567 -12.62 6.13 55.11
C SER A 567 -13.00 4.71 55.53
N LEU A 568 -12.02 3.87 55.89
CA LEU A 568 -12.27 2.49 56.35
C LEU A 568 -12.45 2.39 57.87
N ILE A 569 -12.04 3.40 58.64
CA ILE A 569 -12.19 3.43 60.11
C ILE A 569 -13.49 4.16 60.52
N SER A 570 -14.04 5.04 59.68
CA SER A 570 -15.26 5.79 60.00
C SER A 570 -16.58 5.01 59.79
N GLN A 571 -16.52 3.78 59.24
CA GLN A 571 -17.71 2.94 59.04
C GLN A 571 -17.91 1.85 60.11
N SER A 572 -16.92 1.57 60.98
CA SER A 572 -17.06 0.54 62.03
C SER A 572 -17.46 1.07 63.42
N THR A 573 -17.61 2.38 63.59
CA THR A 573 -17.88 3.02 64.90
C THR A 573 -19.23 3.76 65.00
N ARG A 574 -20.14 3.57 64.03
CA ARG A 574 -21.49 4.17 64.03
C ARG A 574 -22.66 3.19 64.15
N LEU A 575 -22.44 2.00 64.73
CA LEU A 575 -23.50 0.99 64.91
C LEU A 575 -23.73 0.53 66.36
N ASN A 576 -23.13 1.18 67.36
CA ASN A 576 -23.42 0.93 68.78
C ASN A 576 -23.57 2.24 69.56
N SER A 577 -24.67 2.97 69.36
CA SER A 577 -25.20 3.90 70.35
C SER A 577 -26.63 4.32 70.00
N TYR A 578 -27.54 4.05 70.95
CA TYR A 578 -28.94 4.46 71.05
C TYR A 578 -29.99 3.54 70.44
N SER A 579 -30.50 2.68 71.36
CA SER A 579 -31.91 2.32 71.62
C SER A 579 -32.81 1.86 70.48
#